data_AF-R4K2G7-F1
#
_entry.id   AF-R4K2G7-F1
#
_cell.length_a   1.000
_cell.length_b   1.000
_cell.length_c   1.000
_cell.angle_alpha   90.00
_cell.angle_beta   90.00
_cell.angle_gamma   90.00
#
_symmetry.space_group_name_H-M   'P 1'
#
loop_
_entity.id
_entity.type
_entity.pdbx_description
1 polymer ?
#
loop_
_entity_poly.entity_id
_entity_poly.type
_entity_poly.pdbx_seq_one_letter_code
_entity_poly.pdbx_strand_id
1 'polypeptide(L)' 'MDYVVTSERLKLYLFTLGFTYRQVPDRSGRQKYIWLFSKTDMLFDALTFFSQNKQRMIKIKKLQQNKHST' A
#
# COMPACT_ATOMS: atom_id res chain seq x y z
N MET A 1 -9.88 14.38 8.23
CA MET A 1 -10.23 12.95 8.13
C MET A 1 -8.98 12.17 7.75
N ASP A 2 -8.74 11.02 8.36
CA ASP A 2 -7.55 10.20 8.10
C ASP A 2 -7.76 9.25 6.91
N TYR A 3 -6.67 8.83 6.28
CA TYR A 3 -6.66 7.73 5.32
C TYR A 3 -6.31 6.42 6.04
N VAL A 4 -7.12 5.39 5.81
CA VAL A 4 -6.97 4.09 6.47
C VAL A 4 -6.09 3.18 5.61
N VAL A 5 -5.01 2.68 6.19
CA VAL A 5 -4.14 1.67 5.60
C VAL A 5 -4.26 0.38 6.41
N THR A 6 -4.60 -0.71 5.73
CA THR A 6 -4.71 -2.07 6.30
C THR A 6 -3.54 -2.97 5.91
N SER A 7 -2.84 -2.65 4.82
CA SER A 7 -1.71 -3.44 4.32
C SER A 7 -0.40 -3.04 5.00
N GLU A 8 0.26 -4.00 5.64
CA GLU A 8 1.57 -3.78 6.27
C GLU A 8 2.61 -3.27 5.27
N ARG A 9 2.64 -3.85 4.06
CA ARG A 9 3.58 -3.44 3.01
C ARG A 9 3.37 -1.98 2.60
N LEU A 10 2.11 -1.56 2.47
CA LEU A 10 1.80 -0.17 2.14
C LEU A 10 2.18 0.76 3.30
N LYS A 11 1.89 0.37 4.55
CA LYS A 11 2.30 1.10 5.75
C LYS A 11 3.81 1.31 5.79
N LEU A 12 4.61 0.26 5.54
CA LEU A 12 6.07 0.37 5.56
C LEU A 12 6.58 1.31 4.46
N TYR A 13 6.05 1.20 3.24
CA TYR A 13 6.39 2.10 2.15
C TYR A 13 6.13 3.57 2.50
N LEU A 14 4.94 3.89 3.00
CA LEU A 14 4.60 5.26 3.40
C LEU A 14 5.48 5.75 4.55
N PHE A 15 5.76 4.89 5.53
CA PHE A 15 6.66 5.23 6.63
C PHE A 15 8.08 5.55 6.14
N THR A 16 8.62 4.76 5.20
CA THR A 16 9.95 5.03 4.61
C THR A 16 10.02 6.33 3.81
N LEU A 17 8.88 6.84 3.34
CA LEU A 17 8.80 8.15 2.69
C LEU A 17 8.66 9.32 3.69
N GLY A 18 8.64 9.04 5.00
CA GLY A 18 8.55 10.04 6.05
C GLY A 18 7.13 10.36 6.52
N PHE A 19 6.11 9.64 6.06
CA PHE A 19 4.75 9.84 6.57
C PHE A 19 4.60 9.25 7.97
N THR A 20 4.01 10.03 8.87
CA THR A 20 3.63 9.57 10.20
C THR A 20 2.24 8.92 10.18
N TYR A 21 2.02 7.98 11.09
CA TYR A 21 0.74 7.31 11.23
C TYR A 21 0.39 7.05 12.70
N ARG A 22 -0.90 6.87 12.97
CA ARG A 22 -1.40 6.37 14.24
C ARG A 22 -1.86 4.92 14.08
N GLN A 23 -1.47 4.06 14.99
CA GLN A 23 -1.96 2.68 15.03
C GLN A 23 -3.20 2.59 15.93
N VAL A 24 -4.27 1.98 15.45
CA VAL A 24 -5.49 1.77 16.24
C VAL A 24 -6.02 0.34 16.05
N PRO A 25 -6.75 -0.23 17.04
CA PRO A 25 -7.42 -1.51 16.87
C PRO A 25 -8.39 -1.50 15.69
N ASP A 26 -8.41 -2.57 14.91
CA ASP A 26 -9.38 -2.73 13.83
C ASP A 26 -10.74 -3.17 14.40
N ARG A 27 -11.77 -2.35 14.18
CA ARG A 27 -13.13 -2.64 14.63
C ARG A 27 -13.87 -3.62 13.72
N SER A 28 -13.35 -3.89 12.52
CA SER A 28 -13.96 -4.85 11.59
C SER A 28 -13.68 -6.31 11.95
N GLY A 29 -12.71 -6.55 12.83
CA GLY A 29 -12.28 -7.90 13.24
C GLY A 29 -11.47 -8.66 12.19
N ARG A 30 -11.15 -8.04 11.04
CA ARG A 30 -10.38 -8.69 9.96
C ARG A 30 -8.88 -8.76 10.27
N GLN A 31 -8.38 -7.84 11.08
CA GLN A 31 -6.99 -7.78 11.52
C GLN A 31 -6.88 -7.22 12.94
N LYS A 32 -5.69 -7.26 13.55
CA LYS A 32 -5.49 -6.75 14.93
C LYS A 32 -5.47 -5.22 14.99
N TYR A 33 -4.85 -4.58 13.99
CA TYR A 33 -4.65 -3.14 13.95
C TYR A 33 -4.79 -2.59 12.54
N ILE A 34 -5.14 -1.31 12.43
CA ILE A 34 -5.04 -0.48 11.22
C ILE A 34 -4.15 0.73 11.47
N TRP A 35 -3.67 1.34 10.39
CA TRP A 35 -2.82 2.53 10.45
C TRP A 35 -3.52 3.71 9.79
N LEU A 36 -3.59 4.82 10.52
CA LEU A 36 -4.27 6.05 10.11
C LEU A 36 -3.22 7.09 9.74
N PHE A 37 -3.23 7.51 8.48
CA PHE A 37 -2.34 8.54 7.94
C PHE A 37 -3.11 9.84 7.72
N SER A 38 -2.47 11.00 7.96
CA SER A 38 -3.06 12.30 7.65
C SER A 38 -3.28 12.45 6.15
N LYS A 39 -4.49 12.82 5.74
CA LYS A 39 -4.78 13.12 4.33
C LYS A 39 -4.03 14.38 3.90
N THR A 40 -3.14 14.22 2.94
CA THR A 40 -2.36 15.28 2.29
C THR A 40 -2.24 14.95 0.81
N ASP A 41 -2.03 15.94 -0.05
CA ASP A 41 -1.85 15.71 -1.49
C ASP A 41 -0.67 14.77 -1.75
N MET A 42 0.44 14.99 -1.03
CA MET A 42 1.63 14.15 -1.10
C MET A 42 1.36 12.67 -0.73
N LEU A 43 0.46 12.41 0.22
CA LEU A 43 0.04 11.04 0.53
C LEU A 43 -0.65 10.40 -0.67
N PHE A 44 -1.54 11.13 -1.35
CA PHE A 44 -2.26 10.62 -2.52
C PHE A 44 -1.33 10.38 -3.72
N ASP A 45 -0.32 11.23 -3.90
CA ASP A 45 0.72 11.02 -4.91
C ASP A 45 1.52 9.73 -4.62
N ALA A 46 1.93 9.53 -3.37
CA ALA A 46 2.63 8.31 -2.95
C ALA A 46 1.76 7.05 -3.14
N LEU A 47 0.48 7.11 -2.79
CA LEU A 47 -0.48 6.03 -3.02
C LEU A 47 -0.63 5.70 -4.51
N THR A 48 -0.73 6.72 -5.34
CA THR A 48 -0.84 6.60 -6.80
C THR A 48 0.40 5.93 -7.37
N PHE A 49 1.59 6.39 -6.99
CA PHE A 49 2.85 5.80 -7.41
C PHE A 49 2.97 4.32 -7.00
N PHE A 50 2.63 4.01 -5.75
CA PHE A 50 2.65 2.63 -5.25
C PHE A 50 1.72 1.71 -6.04
N SER A 51 0.50 2.18 -6.31
CA SER A 51 -0.51 1.42 -7.06
C SER A 51 -0.04 1.14 -8.50
N GLN A 52 0.43 2.17 -9.20
CA GLN A 52 0.93 2.04 -10.57
C GLN A 52 2.12 1.07 -10.66
N ASN A 53 3.09 1.19 -9.75
CA ASN A 53 4.23 0.28 -9.72
C ASN A 53 3.83 -1.16 -9.39
N LYS A 54 2.90 -1.37 -8.46
CA LYS A 54 2.37 -2.71 -8.15
C LYS A 54 1.74 -3.35 -9.39
N GLN A 55 0.92 -2.61 -10.13
CA GLN A 55 0.30 -3.10 -11.37
C GLN A 55 1.34 -3.44 -12.44
N ARG A 56 2.34 -2.57 -12.63
CA ARG A 56 3.46 -2.81 -13.55
C ARG A 56 4.20 -4.10 -13.23
N MET A 57 4.53 -4.33 -11.95
CA MET A 57 5.20 -5.55 -11.51
C MET A 57 4.35 -6.81 -11.77
N ILE A 58 3.04 -6.74 -11.53
CA ILE A 58 2.12 -7.86 -11.81
C ILE A 58 2.12 -8.19 -13.31
N LYS A 59 2.09 -7.17 -14.18
CA LYS A 59 2.14 -7.35 -15.63
C LYS A 59 3.44 -8.03 -16.07
N ILE A 60 4.59 -7.60 -15.54
CA ILE A 60 5.90 -8.19 -15.86
C ILE A 60 5.95 -9.68 -15.46
N LYS A 61 5.48 -10.02 -14.25
CA LYS A 61 5.46 -11.43 -13.79
C LYS A 61 4.64 -12.34 -14.69
N LYS A 62 3.47 -11.89 -15.14
CA LYS A 62 2.61 -12.65 -16.07
C LYS A 62 3.32 -12.91 -17.40
N LEU A 63 4.02 -11.91 -17.94
CA LEU A 63 4.78 -12.04 -19.19
C LEU A 63 5.96 -13.04 -19.05
N GLN A 64 6.60 -13.09 -17.89
CA GLN A 64 7.70 -14.04 -17.63
C GLN A 64 7.19 -15.48 -17.51
N GLN A 65 6.04 -15.70 -16.86
CA GLN A 65 5.43 -17.03 -16.74
C GLN A 65 5.07 -17.63 -18.10
N ASN A 66 4.49 -16.81 -19.00
CA ASN A 66 4.12 -17.27 -20.34
C ASN A 66 5.32 -17.66 -21.22
N LYS A 67 6.53 -17.14 -20.94
CA LYS A 67 7.77 -17.46 -21.67
C LYS A 67 8.45 -18.77 -21.22
N HIS A 68 8.02 -19.38 -20.11
CA HIS A 68 8.57 -20.64 -19.61
C HIS A 68 7.63 -21.83 -19.82
N SER A 69 6.49 -21.62 -20.49
CA SER A 69 5.50 -22.65 -20.81
C SER A 69 5.44 -23.00 -22.30
N THR A 70 6.38 -22.49 -23.08
CA THR A 70 6.59 -22.72 -24.52
C THR A 70 8.03 -23.13 -24.75
#